data_AF-A0A9W9YR39-F1
#
_entry.id   AF-A0A9W9YR39-F1
#
_cell.length_a   1.000
_cell.length_b   1.000
_cell.length_c   1.000
_cell.angle_alpha   90.00
_cell.angle_beta   90.00
_cell.angle_gamma   90.00
#
_symmetry.space_group_name_H-M   'P 1'
#
loop_
_entity.id
_entity.type
_entity.pdbx_description
1 polymer ?
#
loop_
_entity_poly.entity_id
_entity_poly.type
_entity_poly.pdbx_seq_one_letter_code
_entity_poly.pdbx_strand_id
1 'polypeptide(L)'
;MASNGHGKEGVGQYVQSSPMHVLDAAAVVVWTKDHQPEATRVIPGSDVTWDVTRHTMEEPTNAYGELEFTGAGQTSRAKFIRISHDTDPEKVLRLLREDWKLDLPKLLISVTGGAKNFVLHPKLKHVLRQGLLKVILKTN
;
A
#
# COMPACT_ATOMS: atom_id res chain seq x y z
N MET A 1 -23.94 33.65 -7.67
CA MET A 1 -24.24 32.25 -7.30
C MET A 1 -23.63 31.32 -8.33
N ALA A 2 -22.54 30.64 -7.98
CA ALA A 2 -22.20 29.27 -8.40
C ALA A 2 -20.84 28.94 -7.78
N SER A 3 -20.87 28.02 -6.84
CA SER A 3 -19.76 27.59 -5.99
C SER A 3 -18.81 26.69 -6.79
N ASN A 4 -17.52 27.04 -6.82
CA ASN A 4 -16.47 26.14 -7.33
C ASN A 4 -16.15 25.10 -6.25
N GLY A 5 -16.64 23.87 -6.46
CA GLY A 5 -16.32 22.71 -5.64
C GLY A 5 -14.83 22.39 -5.69
N HIS A 6 -14.13 22.72 -4.61
CA HIS A 6 -12.78 22.25 -4.37
C HIS A 6 -12.84 20.76 -3.98
N GLY A 7 -12.38 19.89 -4.86
CA GLY A 7 -12.00 18.53 -4.50
C GLY A 7 -10.83 18.61 -3.54
N LYS A 8 -11.07 18.30 -2.25
CA LYS A 8 -9.99 18.20 -1.28
C LYS A 8 -9.30 16.85 -1.48
N GLU A 9 -8.21 16.86 -2.23
CA GLU A 9 -7.22 15.78 -2.16
C GLU A 9 -6.62 15.82 -0.75
N GLY A 10 -6.86 14.77 0.03
CA GLY A 10 -6.28 14.65 1.36
C GLY A 10 -4.78 14.45 1.25
N VAL A 11 -4.00 15.43 1.67
CA VAL A 11 -2.54 15.31 1.76
C VAL A 11 -2.22 14.53 3.03
N GLY A 12 -1.71 13.31 2.87
CA GLY A 12 -1.16 12.52 3.98
C GLY A 12 0.19 13.11 4.41
N GLN A 13 0.35 13.42 5.69
CA GLN A 13 1.65 13.83 6.24
C GLN A 13 2.37 12.59 6.81
N TYR A 14 3.65 12.46 6.49
CA TYR A 14 4.51 11.42 7.07
C TYR A 14 4.78 11.75 8.53
N VAL A 15 4.43 10.83 9.43
CA VAL A 15 4.75 10.93 10.85
C VAL A 15 5.81 9.88 11.15
N GLN A 16 7.04 10.33 11.43
CA GLN A 16 8.14 9.47 11.79
C GLN A 16 7.87 8.81 13.15
N SER A 17 7.57 7.52 13.15
CA SER A 17 7.45 6.73 14.38
C SER A 17 8.84 6.32 14.90
N SER A 18 8.95 6.05 16.20
CA SER A 18 10.14 5.50 16.86
C SER A 18 10.72 4.29 16.11
N PRO A 19 12.04 4.00 16.23
CA PRO A 19 12.64 2.90 15.50
C PRO A 19 11.92 1.60 15.85
N MET A 20 11.30 0.94 14.85
CA MET A 20 10.93 -0.45 15.00
C MET A 20 12.23 -1.24 15.12
N HIS A 21 12.66 -1.54 16.35
CA HIS A 21 13.39 -2.78 16.58
C HIS A 21 12.45 -3.90 16.16
N VAL A 22 12.94 -4.87 15.39
CA VAL A 22 12.21 -5.96 14.71
C VAL A 22 11.96 -5.66 13.23
N LEU A 23 13.02 -5.83 12.43
CA LEU A 23 13.17 -6.94 11.48
C LEU A 23 14.54 -6.74 10.82
N ASP A 24 15.54 -7.51 11.25
CA ASP A 24 16.69 -7.75 10.37
C ASP A 24 16.15 -8.32 9.05
N ALA A 25 16.23 -7.53 7.97
CA ALA A 25 16.13 -7.95 6.57
C ALA A 25 14.79 -8.53 6.04
N ALA A 26 13.64 -7.88 6.27
CA ALA A 26 12.35 -8.42 5.76
C ALA A 26 11.42 -7.42 5.04
N ALA A 27 11.94 -6.29 4.61
CA ALA A 27 11.24 -5.42 3.67
C ALA A 27 12.29 -4.91 2.68
N VAL A 28 12.59 -5.79 1.74
CA VAL A 28 13.60 -5.58 0.71
C VAL A 28 13.02 -4.63 -0.31
N VAL A 29 13.81 -3.72 -0.88
CA VAL A 29 13.42 -3.02 -2.10
C VAL A 29 14.50 -3.22 -3.13
N VAL A 30 14.03 -3.60 -4.32
CA VAL A 30 14.74 -3.58 -5.58
C VAL A 30 15.09 -2.13 -5.94
N TRP A 31 16.37 -1.78 -5.90
CA TRP A 31 16.88 -0.57 -6.54
C TRP A 31 17.61 -0.96 -7.84
N THR A 32 17.41 -0.18 -8.89
CA THR A 32 18.34 -0.19 -10.03
C THR A 32 19.66 0.39 -9.54
N LYS A 33 20.79 -0.22 -9.92
CA LYS A 33 22.14 0.25 -9.50
C LYS A 33 22.39 1.73 -9.81
N ASP A 34 21.62 2.28 -10.75
CA ASP A 34 21.58 3.70 -11.06
C ASP A 34 20.19 4.25 -10.73
N HIS A 35 20.10 5.18 -9.79
CA HIS A 35 19.02 6.18 -9.74
C HIS A 35 19.23 7.17 -10.88
N GLN A 36 19.24 6.68 -12.11
CA GLN A 36 19.24 7.55 -13.26
C GLN A 36 17.79 7.99 -13.49
N PRO A 37 17.49 9.31 -13.63
CA PRO A 37 16.22 9.78 -14.19
C PRO A 37 16.00 9.31 -15.65
N GLU A 38 16.83 8.39 -16.13
CA GLU A 38 16.92 7.82 -17.46
C GLU A 38 16.55 6.33 -17.49
N ALA A 39 15.95 5.76 -16.44
CA ALA A 39 15.48 4.36 -16.43
C ALA A 39 14.46 4.03 -17.55
N THR A 40 14.02 5.04 -18.31
CA THR A 40 13.21 4.93 -19.53
C THR A 40 14.02 4.98 -20.83
N ARG A 41 15.34 5.20 -20.80
CA ARG A 41 16.18 5.18 -21.99
C ARG A 41 16.62 3.74 -22.23
N VAL A 42 15.97 3.10 -23.20
CA VAL A 42 16.61 2.01 -23.95
C VAL A 42 17.99 2.51 -24.33
N ILE A 43 19.06 1.87 -23.83
CA ILE A 43 20.43 2.23 -24.21
C ILE A 43 20.49 2.03 -25.73
N PRO A 44 20.69 3.08 -26.55
CA PRO A 44 20.68 2.91 -27.99
C PRO A 44 21.83 1.98 -28.39
N GLY A 45 21.50 0.75 -28.81
CA GLY A 45 22.48 -0.26 -29.22
C GLY A 45 22.72 -1.42 -28.24
N SER A 46 21.98 -1.53 -27.12
CA SER A 46 22.01 -2.76 -26.31
C SER A 46 20.81 -3.66 -26.63
N ASP A 47 21.07 -4.91 -27.03
CA ASP A 47 20.08 -5.99 -27.18
C ASP A 47 19.59 -6.52 -25.81
N VAL A 48 19.79 -5.75 -24.74
CA VAL A 48 19.58 -6.20 -23.37
C VAL A 48 18.12 -6.01 -23.00
N THR A 49 17.39 -7.13 -22.95
CA THR A 49 16.04 -7.17 -22.39
C THR A 49 16.13 -7.02 -20.87
N TRP A 50 15.36 -6.09 -20.30
CA TRP A 50 15.30 -5.91 -18.86
C TRP A 50 14.77 -7.17 -18.17
N ASP A 51 15.40 -7.51 -17.06
CA ASP A 51 15.10 -8.69 -16.25
C ASP A 51 15.26 -8.32 -14.78
N VAL A 52 14.23 -8.60 -13.99
CA VAL A 52 14.18 -8.24 -12.56
C VAL A 52 15.34 -8.86 -11.79
N THR A 53 15.75 -10.08 -12.09
CA THR A 53 16.82 -10.76 -11.33
C THR A 53 18.21 -10.20 -11.60
N ARG A 54 18.42 -9.60 -12.78
CA ARG A 54 19.74 -9.13 -13.23
C ARG A 54 19.95 -7.62 -13.06
N HIS A 55 18.87 -6.85 -13.14
CA HIS A 55 18.92 -5.39 -13.19
C HIS A 55 18.41 -4.72 -11.91
N THR A 56 18.29 -5.48 -10.84
CA THR A 56 17.84 -5.00 -9.55
C THR A 56 18.76 -5.48 -8.44
N MET A 57 18.76 -4.74 -7.33
CA MET A 57 19.55 -5.05 -6.14
C MET A 57 18.71 -4.83 -4.89
N GLU A 58 18.82 -5.77 -3.96
CA GLU A 58 18.14 -5.72 -2.67
C GLU A 58 18.83 -4.76 -1.70
N GLU A 59 18.08 -3.82 -1.13
CA GLU A 59 18.53 -2.97 -0.03
C GLU A 59 17.48 -2.92 1.09
N PRO A 60 17.87 -2.54 2.32
CA PRO A 60 16.92 -2.26 3.40
C PRO A 60 15.92 -1.16 3.01
N THR A 61 14.63 -1.37 3.31
CA THR A 61 13.62 -0.32 3.10
C THR A 61 13.83 0.86 4.05
N ASN A 62 13.66 2.07 3.51
CA ASN A 62 13.60 3.32 4.25
C ASN A 62 12.18 3.90 4.32
N ALA A 63 11.18 3.17 3.80
CA ALA A 63 9.80 3.64 3.68
C ALA A 63 8.87 2.78 4.55
N TYR A 64 8.75 3.17 5.82
CA TYR A 64 7.87 2.56 6.82
C TYR A 64 7.45 3.61 7.85
N GLY A 65 6.38 3.36 8.58
CA GLY A 65 5.92 4.23 9.67
C GLY A 65 4.41 4.40 9.64
N GLU A 66 3.93 5.60 9.97
CA GLU A 66 2.51 5.93 9.96
C GLU A 66 2.22 7.16 9.10
N LEU A 67 1.14 7.08 8.32
CA LEU A 67 0.59 8.19 7.56
C LEU A 67 -0.57 8.79 8.34
N GLU A 68 -0.55 10.11 8.54
CA GLU A 68 -1.68 10.86 9.08
C GLU A 68 -2.43 11.55 7.94
N PHE A 69 -3.69 11.16 7.76
CA PHE A 69 -4.57 11.77 6.77
C PHE A 69 -5.28 12.99 7.36
N THR A 70 -5.00 14.17 6.81
CA THR A 70 -5.67 15.42 7.18
C THR A 70 -6.68 15.78 6.08
N GLY A 71 -7.93 16.10 6.44
CA GLY A 71 -8.92 16.63 5.46
C GLY A 71 -10.35 16.09 5.53
N ALA A 72 -10.64 15.07 6.35
CA ALA A 72 -11.98 14.46 6.44
C ALA A 72 -12.76 14.79 7.73
N GLY A 73 -12.36 15.83 8.48
CA GLY A 73 -12.97 16.18 9.77
C GLY A 73 -12.63 15.21 10.92
N GLN A 74 -11.81 14.20 10.65
CA GLN A 74 -11.21 13.28 11.61
C GLN A 74 -9.76 13.04 11.16
N THR A 75 -8.82 13.04 12.11
CA THR A 75 -7.46 12.55 11.88
C THR A 75 -7.49 11.03 11.93
N SER A 76 -6.96 10.38 10.88
CA SER A 76 -6.79 8.93 10.85
C SER A 76 -5.33 8.60 10.58
N ARG A 77 -4.78 7.69 11.38
CA ARG A 77 -3.42 7.19 11.24
C ARG A 77 -3.46 5.79 10.65
N ALA A 78 -2.62 5.53 9.65
CA ALA A 78 -2.47 4.21 9.05
C ALA A 78 -0.99 3.79 9.05
N LYS A 79 -0.70 2.58 9.52
CA LYS A 79 0.63 1.98 9.42
C LYS A 79 0.92 1.59 7.98
N PHE A 80 2.16 1.78 7.54
CA PHE A 80 2.61 1.37 6.21
C PHE A 80 4.05 0.85 6.25
N ILE A 81 4.37 0.00 5.28
CA ILE A 81 5.74 -0.45 4.98
C ILE A 81 5.81 -0.81 3.50
N ARG A 82 6.92 -0.43 2.84
CA ARG A 82 7.24 -0.86 1.47
C ARG A 82 8.06 -2.15 1.53
N ILE A 83 7.58 -3.21 0.87
CA ILE A 83 8.21 -4.54 0.78
C ILE A 83 8.55 -4.91 -0.68
N SER A 84 9.39 -5.92 -0.87
CA SER A 84 9.76 -6.42 -2.21
C SER A 84 8.67 -7.34 -2.73
N HIS A 85 8.57 -7.43 -4.05
CA HIS A 85 7.63 -8.31 -4.75
C HIS A 85 7.80 -9.81 -4.43
N ASP A 86 9.01 -10.23 -4.05
CA ASP A 86 9.42 -11.60 -3.74
C ASP A 86 9.64 -11.85 -2.24
N THR A 87 9.21 -10.91 -1.38
CA THR A 87 9.27 -11.11 0.08
C THR A 87 8.40 -12.31 0.46
N ASP A 88 8.98 -13.24 1.24
CA ASP A 88 8.27 -14.40 1.78
C ASP A 88 6.98 -13.97 2.52
N PRO A 89 5.80 -14.44 2.11
CA PRO A 89 4.52 -14.11 2.74
C PRO A 89 4.48 -14.39 4.25
N GLU A 90 5.23 -15.39 4.74
CA GLU A 90 5.29 -15.69 6.18
C GLU A 90 5.90 -14.54 6.99
N LYS A 91 6.89 -13.85 6.42
CA LYS A 91 7.47 -12.64 7.04
C LYS A 91 6.44 -11.51 7.11
N VAL A 92 5.60 -11.35 6.09
CA VAL A 92 4.51 -10.36 6.07
C VAL A 92 3.46 -10.70 7.12
N LEU A 93 3.05 -11.96 7.22
CA LEU A 93 2.09 -12.41 8.23
C LEU A 93 2.64 -12.18 9.65
N ARG A 94 3.91 -12.50 9.88
CA ARG A 94 4.59 -12.24 11.15
C ARG A 94 4.58 -10.75 11.48
N LEU A 95 4.90 -9.87 10.53
CA LEU A 95 4.84 -8.42 10.73
C LEU A 95 3.45 -7.94 11.14
N LEU A 96 2.40 -8.43 10.46
CA LEU A 96 1.02 -8.06 10.77
C LEU A 96 0.64 -8.46 12.20
N ARG A 97 1.07 -9.63 12.67
CA ARG A 97 0.71 -10.16 13.99
C ARG A 97 1.61 -9.65 15.11
N GLU A 98 2.92 -9.67 14.93
CA GLU A 98 3.90 -9.37 15.97
C GLU A 98 4.19 -7.87 16.08
N ASP A 99 4.36 -7.15 14.97
CA ASP A 99 4.72 -5.73 15.00
C ASP A 99 3.48 -4.83 15.00
N TRP A 100 2.52 -5.17 14.12
CA TRP A 100 1.29 -4.37 14.01
C TRP A 100 0.22 -4.77 15.03
N LYS A 101 0.43 -5.89 15.74
CA LYS A 101 -0.46 -6.43 16.78
C LYS A 101 -1.88 -6.70 16.27
N LEU A 102 -2.00 -7.16 15.03
CA LEU A 102 -3.29 -7.57 14.47
C LEU A 102 -3.61 -9.00 14.91
N ASP A 103 -4.86 -9.22 15.30
CA ASP A 103 -5.39 -10.55 15.52
C ASP A 103 -5.53 -11.30 14.19
N LEU A 104 -5.43 -12.63 14.25
CA LEU A 104 -5.66 -13.45 13.06
C LEU A 104 -7.17 -13.43 12.74
N PRO A 105 -7.58 -12.89 11.57
CA PRO A 105 -8.99 -12.78 11.25
C PRO A 105 -9.59 -14.15 10.96
N LYS A 106 -10.82 -14.37 11.41
CA LYS A 106 -11.57 -15.61 11.12
C LYS A 106 -12.15 -15.66 9.71
N LEU A 107 -12.14 -14.53 9.02
CA LEU A 107 -12.66 -14.37 7.66
C LEU A 107 -11.79 -13.40 6.88
N LEU A 108 -11.37 -13.81 5.68
CA LEU A 108 -10.67 -12.96 4.73
C LEU A 108 -11.62 -12.62 3.57
N ILE A 109 -11.86 -11.33 3.36
CA ILE A 109 -12.67 -10.83 2.25
C ILE A 109 -11.74 -10.12 1.27
N SER A 110 -11.57 -10.68 0.07
CA SER A 110 -10.87 -10.03 -1.04
C SER A 110 -11.88 -9.37 -1.97
N VAL A 111 -11.72 -8.07 -2.21
CA VAL A 111 -12.55 -7.28 -3.14
C VAL A 111 -11.66 -6.78 -4.28
N THR A 112 -11.94 -7.24 -5.49
CA THR A 112 -11.18 -6.88 -6.69
C THR A 112 -12.03 -6.06 -7.66
N GLY A 113 -11.40 -5.17 -8.44
CA GLY A 113 -12.09 -4.34 -9.44
C GLY A 113 -11.12 -3.77 -10.47
N GLY A 114 -11.63 -2.93 -11.36
CA GLY A 114 -10.80 -2.22 -12.34
C GLY A 114 -10.24 -0.90 -11.80
N ALA A 115 -9.12 -0.43 -12.38
CA ALA A 115 -8.51 0.86 -12.03
C ALA A 115 -9.35 2.08 -12.44
N LYS A 116 -10.28 1.92 -13.39
CA LYS A 116 -11.14 3.01 -13.87
C LYS A 116 -12.34 3.21 -12.96
N ASN A 117 -12.67 4.47 -12.70
CA ASN A 117 -13.90 4.84 -12.01
C ASN A 117 -15.12 4.35 -12.78
N PHE A 118 -16.06 3.74 -12.06
CA PHE A 118 -17.35 3.33 -12.61
C PHE A 118 -18.47 3.72 -11.64
N VAL A 119 -19.66 3.95 -12.18
CA VAL A 119 -20.83 4.33 -11.38
C VAL A 119 -21.72 3.11 -11.21
N LEU A 120 -21.88 2.67 -9.96
CA LEU A 120 -22.84 1.64 -9.61
C LEU A 120 -24.26 2.21 -9.56
N HIS A 121 -25.24 1.42 -10.01
CA HIS A 121 -26.65 1.73 -9.81
C HIS A 121 -26.94 1.91 -8.30
N PRO A 122 -27.69 2.95 -7.86
CA PRO A 122 -27.84 3.28 -6.43
C PRO A 122 -28.32 2.13 -5.55
N LYS A 123 -29.28 1.33 -6.02
CA LYS A 123 -29.80 0.15 -5.31
C LYS A 123 -28.71 -0.89 -5.05
N LEU A 124 -27.87 -1.16 -6.06
CA LEU A 124 -26.78 -2.13 -5.95
C LEU A 124 -25.69 -1.62 -5.00
N LYS A 125 -25.33 -0.34 -5.09
CA LYS A 125 -24.41 0.33 -4.16
C LYS A 125 -24.89 0.22 -2.71
N HIS A 126 -26.20 0.37 -2.48
CA HIS A 126 -26.79 0.25 -1.14
C HIS A 126 -26.70 -1.19 -0.62
N VAL A 127 -27.21 -2.17 -1.38
CA VAL A 127 -27.22 -3.58 -0.95
C VAL A 127 -25.81 -4.10 -0.70
N LEU A 128 -24.85 -3.78 -1.59
CA LEU A 128 -23.45 -4.18 -1.42
C LEU A 128 -22.84 -3.61 -0.13
N ARG A 129 -23.03 -2.31 0.13
CA ARG A 129 -22.52 -1.67 1.35
C ARG A 129 -23.10 -2.30 2.61
N GLN A 130 -24.41 -2.50 2.66
CA GLN A 130 -25.07 -3.10 3.82
C GLN A 130 -24.64 -4.56 4.03
N GLY A 131 -24.49 -5.32 2.95
CA GLY A 131 -23.99 -6.69 3.00
C GLY A 131 -22.60 -6.76 3.62
N LEU A 132 -21.66 -5.92 3.16
CA LEU A 132 -20.29 -5.89 3.68
C LEU A 132 -20.23 -5.46 5.15
N LEU A 133 -20.92 -4.38 5.52
CA LEU A 133 -20.97 -3.92 6.91
C LEU A 133 -21.51 -4.99 7.84
N LYS A 134 -22.57 -5.71 7.43
CA LYS A 134 -23.16 -6.77 8.23
C LYS A 134 -22.19 -7.93 8.49
N VAL A 135 -21.30 -8.25 7.55
CA VAL A 135 -20.32 -9.32 7.73
C VAL A 135 -19.18 -8.87 8.64
N ILE A 136 -18.66 -7.65 8.42
CA ILE A 136 -17.57 -7.07 9.21
C ILE A 136 -17.99 -6.93 10.68
N LEU A 137 -19.19 -6.41 10.95
CA LEU A 137 -19.67 -6.21 12.32
C LEU A 137 -20.02 -7.51 13.07
N LYS A 138 -20.06 -8.64 12.36
CA LYS A 138 -20.36 -9.96 12.95
C LYS A 138 -19.12 -10.80 13.22
N THR A 139 -17.99 -10.47 12.61
CA THR A 139 -16.77 -11.25 12.68
C THR A 139 -15.70 -10.45 13.42
N ASN A 140 -15.05 -11.09 14.40
CA ASN A 140 -13.83 -10.61 15.06
C ASN A 140 -12.67 -11.48 14.58
#